data_AF-A0A7I8DBZ4-F1
#
_entry.id   AF-A0A7I8DBZ4-F1
#
_cell.length_a   1.000
_cell.length_b   1.000
_cell.length_c   1.000
_cell.angle_alpha   90.00
_cell.angle_beta   90.00
_cell.angle_gamma   90.00
#
_symmetry.space_group_name_H-M   'P 1'
#
loop_
_entity.id
_entity.type
_entity.pdbx_description
1 polymer ?
#
loop_
_entity_poly.entity_id
_entity_poly.type
_entity_poly.pdbx_seq_one_letter_code
_entity_poly.pdbx_strand_id
1 'polypeptide(L)'
;MAQKNLASKTSARERQAMVERDHREISIKRQAELLGIHRTNVYRQREPRQEAPENVQLMHEIDKLYTKHPYFVMPPIVKTQFRKK
;
A
#
# COMPACT_ATOMS: atom_id res chain seq x y z
N MET A 1 26.87 -25.93 -2.86
CA MET A 1 25.80 -25.28 -3.64
C MET A 1 25.89 -23.78 -3.42
N ALA A 2 26.58 -23.07 -4.32
CA ALA A 2 26.87 -21.65 -4.18
C ALA A 2 25.61 -20.81 -4.40
N GLN A 3 25.14 -20.12 -3.36
CA GLN A 3 24.17 -19.05 -3.51
C GLN A 3 24.88 -17.90 -4.22
N LYS A 4 24.58 -17.72 -5.51
CA LYS A 4 25.12 -16.65 -6.34
C LYS A 4 24.67 -15.31 -5.74
N ASN A 5 25.59 -14.62 -5.08
CA ASN A 5 25.38 -13.37 -4.35
C ASN A 5 25.08 -12.15 -5.27
N LEU A 6 24.31 -12.31 -6.35
CA LEU A 6 23.92 -11.19 -7.22
C LEU A 6 22.93 -10.24 -6.52
N ALA A 7 22.12 -10.76 -5.59
CA ALA A 7 21.20 -9.98 -4.76
C ALA A 7 21.90 -9.06 -3.74
N SER A 8 23.21 -9.20 -3.54
CA SER A 8 23.97 -8.39 -2.57
C SER A 8 24.44 -7.04 -3.11
N LYS A 9 24.38 -6.82 -4.43
CA LYS A 9 24.89 -5.60 -5.09
C LYS A 9 23.81 -4.64 -5.56
N THR A 10 22.57 -5.08 -5.71
CA THR A 10 21.45 -4.27 -6.20
C THR A 10 20.42 -4.03 -5.12
N SER A 11 19.97 -2.78 -5.01
CA SER A 11 18.89 -2.36 -4.13
C SER A 11 17.56 -3.02 -4.52
N ALA A 12 16.62 -3.11 -3.58
CA ALA A 12 15.28 -3.60 -3.86
C ALA A 12 14.55 -2.76 -4.94
N ARG A 13 14.96 -1.49 -5.13
CA ARG A 13 14.43 -0.59 -6.16
C ARG A 13 14.85 -1.02 -7.56
N GLU A 14 16.13 -1.30 -7.75
CA GLU A 14 16.66 -1.73 -9.06
C GLU A 14 16.08 -3.09 -9.45
N ARG A 15 15.99 -4.01 -8.49
CA ARG A 15 15.35 -5.32 -8.75
C ARG A 15 13.88 -5.20 -9.12
N GLN A 16 13.17 -4.22 -8.58
CA GLN A 16 11.78 -3.97 -8.96
C GLN A 16 11.65 -3.37 -10.37
N ALA A 17 12.58 -2.51 -10.78
CA ALA A 17 12.61 -1.93 -12.11
C ALA A 17 12.94 -2.96 -13.21
N MET A 18 13.54 -4.10 -12.85
CA MET A 18 13.80 -5.22 -13.76
C MET A 18 12.56 -6.08 -14.09
N VAL A 19 11.40 -5.79 -13.48
CA VAL A 19 10.18 -6.58 -13.71
C VAL A 19 9.48 -6.11 -14.99
N GLU A 20 9.33 -7.03 -15.94
CA GLU A 20 8.62 -6.81 -17.20
C GLU A 20 7.18 -7.34 -17.10
N ARG A 21 6.20 -6.43 -17.10
CA ARG A 21 4.78 -6.78 -16.90
C ARG A 21 4.17 -7.50 -18.11
N ASP A 22 4.66 -7.22 -19.31
CA ASP A 22 4.15 -7.74 -20.59
C ASP A 22 5.00 -8.90 -21.14
N HIS A 23 5.84 -9.50 -20.30
CA HIS A 23 6.72 -10.55 -20.75
C HIS A 23 5.94 -11.85 -21.05
N ARG A 24 6.09 -12.37 -22.26
CA ARG A 24 5.25 -13.43 -22.84
C ARG A 24 5.50 -14.83 -22.25
N GLU A 25 6.67 -15.06 -21.65
CA GLU A 25 7.10 -16.40 -21.24
C GLU A 25 7.00 -16.65 -19.72
N ILE A 26 7.26 -15.63 -18.89
CA ILE A 26 7.24 -15.79 -17.44
C ILE A 26 6.33 -14.75 -16.77
N SER A 27 5.48 -15.24 -15.87
CA SER A 27 4.58 -14.41 -15.07
C SER A 27 5.33 -13.49 -14.11
N ILE A 28 4.69 -12.38 -13.73
CA ILE A 28 5.19 -11.44 -12.70
C ILE A 28 5.54 -12.16 -11.40
N LYS A 29 4.79 -13.21 -11.03
CA LYS A 29 5.07 -14.01 -9.83
C LYS A 29 6.45 -14.67 -9.94
N ARG A 30 6.72 -15.30 -11.09
CA ARG A 30 8.00 -15.99 -11.32
C ARG A 30 9.17 -15.00 -11.38
N GLN A 31 8.97 -13.85 -12.02
CA GLN A 31 9.97 -12.78 -12.05
C GLN A 31 10.29 -12.26 -10.64
N ALA A 32 9.27 -12.04 -9.80
CA ALA A 32 9.45 -11.61 -8.42
C ALA A 32 10.23 -12.62 -7.57
N GLU A 33 9.98 -13.92 -7.76
CA GLU A 33 10.74 -15.01 -7.12
C GLU A 33 12.21 -15.02 -7.56
N LEU A 34 12.48 -14.89 -8.86
CA LEU A 34 13.84 -14.85 -9.41
C LEU A 34 14.63 -13.63 -8.94
N LEU A 35 13.95 -12.49 -8.78
CA LEU A 35 14.52 -11.24 -8.31
C LEU A 35 14.56 -11.13 -6.78
N GLY A 36 14.04 -12.11 -6.04
CA GLY A 36 14.01 -12.10 -4.58
C GLY A 36 13.24 -10.92 -3.99
N ILE A 37 12.17 -10.48 -4.66
CA ILE A 37 11.30 -9.39 -4.20
C ILE A 37 9.88 -9.89 -3.95
N HIS A 38 9.17 -9.27 -3.00
CA HIS A 38 7.79 -9.65 -2.74
C HIS A 38 6.86 -9.19 -3.88
N ARG A 39 5.99 -10.08 -4.37
CA ARG A 39 5.08 -9.81 -5.50
C ARG A 39 4.24 -8.55 -5.34
N THR A 40 3.82 -8.21 -4.11
CA THR A 40 2.97 -7.03 -3.87
C THR A 40 3.73 -5.73 -4.10
N ASN A 41 5.06 -5.73 -3.94
CA ASN A 41 5.86 -4.55 -4.24
C ASN A 41 5.76 -4.19 -5.72
N VAL A 42 5.71 -5.18 -6.62
CA VAL A 42 5.56 -4.95 -8.07
C VAL A 42 4.28 -4.19 -8.41
N TYR A 43 3.16 -4.53 -7.76
CA TYR A 43 1.87 -3.90 -8.02
C TYR A 43 1.69 -2.55 -7.33
N ARG A 44 2.43 -2.31 -6.25
CA ARG A 44 2.29 -1.09 -5.47
C ARG A 44 2.96 0.06 -6.21
N GLN A 45 2.16 1.06 -6.59
CA GLN A 45 2.71 2.36 -6.99
C GLN A 45 3.51 2.92 -5.81
N ARG A 46 4.80 3.12 -6.03
CA ARG A 46 5.75 3.58 -5.00
C ARG A 46 6.00 5.07 -5.04
N GLU A 47 5.67 5.74 -6.14
CA GLU A 47 5.65 7.18 -6.14
C GLU A 47 4.63 7.64 -5.09
N PRO A 48 5.00 8.58 -4.21
CA PRO A 48 4.03 9.22 -3.34
C PRO A 48 3.02 9.88 -4.27
N ARG A 49 1.83 9.28 -4.37
CA ARG A 49 0.71 9.93 -5.01
C ARG A 49 0.44 11.16 -4.15
N GLN A 50 0.68 12.33 -4.70
CA GLN A 50 0.24 13.57 -4.08
C GLN A 50 -1.22 13.74 -4.45
N GLU A 51 -2.09 13.74 -3.45
CA GLU A 51 -3.50 14.04 -3.65
C GLU A 51 -3.66 15.46 -4.21
N ALA A 52 -4.58 15.60 -5.17
CA ALA A 52 -4.89 16.92 -5.73
C ALA A 52 -5.36 17.87 -4.62
N PRO A 53 -5.00 19.17 -4.65
CA PRO A 53 -5.39 20.13 -3.62
C PRO A 53 -6.91 20.19 -3.38
N GLU A 54 -7.71 20.04 -4.44
CA GLU A 54 -9.18 19.96 -4.36
C GLU A 54 -9.66 18.76 -3.56
N ASN A 55 -9.00 17.60 -3.72
CA ASN A 55 -9.33 16.39 -2.97
C ASN A 55 -8.95 16.55 -1.49
N VAL A 56 -7.83 17.21 -1.20
CA VAL A 56 -7.42 17.52 0.18
C VAL A 56 -8.43 18.47 0.84
N GLN A 57 -8.91 19.49 0.13
CA GLN A 57 -9.97 20.38 0.61
C GLN A 57 -11.26 19.62 0.90
N LEU A 58 -11.67 18.73 -0.02
CA LEU A 58 -12.85 17.89 0.17
C LEU A 58 -12.71 16.98 1.40
N MET A 59 -11.55 16.35 1.59
CA MET A 59 -11.26 15.55 2.79
C MET A 59 -11.39 16.37 4.07
N HIS A 60 -10.88 17.61 4.09
CA HIS A 60 -11.03 18.50 5.24
C HIS A 60 -12.49 18.89 5.52
N GLU A 61 -13.29 19.15 4.49
CA GLU A 61 -14.72 19.43 4.67
C GLU A 61 -15.48 18.22 5.20
N ILE A 62 -15.15 17.03 4.70
CA ILE A 62 -15.69 15.76 5.19
C ILE A 62 -15.36 15.58 6.69
N ASP A 63 -14.10 15.80 7.10
CA ASP A 63 -13.68 15.70 8.50
C ASP A 63 -14.40 16.70 9.42
N LYS A 64 -14.64 17.94 8.95
CA LYS A 64 -15.42 18.94 9.68
C LYS A 64 -16.86 18.48 9.90
N LEU A 65 -17.49 17.91 8.87
CA LEU A 65 -18.85 17.38 8.96
C LEU A 65 -18.91 16.18 9.93
N TYR A 66 -17.94 15.27 9.88
CA TYR A 66 -17.84 14.14 10.82
C TYR A 66 -17.67 14.58 12.27
N THR A 67 -16.85 15.61 12.51
CA THR A 67 -16.63 16.16 13.86
C THR A 67 -17.89 16.84 14.41
N LYS A 68 -18.64 17.53 13.53
CA LYS A 68 -19.87 18.24 13.89
C LYS A 68 -21.05 17.29 14.14
N HIS A 69 -21.09 16.16 13.45
CA HIS A 69 -22.19 15.20 13.51
C HIS A 69 -21.70 13.78 13.83
N PRO A 70 -21.27 13.52 15.08
CA PRO A 70 -20.73 12.22 15.48
C PRO A 70 -21.76 11.07 15.45
N TYR A 71 -23.04 11.38 15.23
CA TYR A 71 -24.14 10.42 15.15
C TYR A 71 -24.48 9.99 13.71
N PHE A 72 -23.85 10.57 12.68
CA PHE A 72 -24.16 10.29 11.26
C PHE A 72 -23.50 9.00 10.73
N VAL A 73 -22.62 8.39 11.51
CA VAL A 73 -21.96 7.12 11.23
C VAL A 73 -22.23 6.14 12.36
N MET A 74 -22.28 4.85 12.03
CA MET A 74 -22.48 3.75 12.99
C MET A 74 -21.65 4.02 14.25
N PRO A 75 -22.23 3.93 15.47
CA PRO A 75 -21.52 4.28 16.68
C PRO A 75 -20.21 3.48 16.73
N PRO A 76 -19.09 4.11 17.10
CA PRO A 76 -17.83 3.40 17.18
C PRO A 76 -18.01 2.21 18.14
N ILE A 77 -17.33 1.09 17.88
CA ILE A 77 -17.32 -0.15 18.69
C ILE A 77 -16.63 0.10 20.06
N VAL A 78 -16.70 1.31 20.60
CA VAL A 78 -16.08 1.73 21.86
C VAL A 78 -17.14 2.34 22.76
N LYS A 79 -18.13 1.53 23.14
CA LYS A 79 -18.93 1.74 24.36
C LYS A 79 -19.59 0.44 24.83
N THR A 80 -18.87 -0.68 24.75
CA THR A 80 -19.20 -1.89 25.50
C THR A 80 -18.29 -2.00 26.72
N GLN A 81 -18.26 -0.98 27.57
CA GLN A 81 -17.96 -1.13 29.00
C GLN A 81 -18.41 0.14 29.73
N PHE A 82 -18.93 -0.05 30.94
CA PHE A 82 -19.43 0.96 31.87
C PHE A 82 -20.85 1.48 31.65
N ARG A 83 -21.81 0.66 32.05
CA ARG A 83 -22.89 1.16 32.92
C ARG A 83 -23.03 0.24 34.12
N LYS A 84 -22.29 0.57 35.19
CA LYS A 84 -22.63 0.10 36.54
C LYS A 84 -23.98 0.71 36.93
N LYS A 85 -24.97 -0.14 37.19
CA LYS A 85 -25.86 -0.03 38.34
C LYS A 85 -26.47 -1.39 38.60
#